data_AF-L8LX67-F1
#
_entry.id   AF-L8LX67-F1
#
_cell.length_a   1.000
_cell.length_b   1.000
_cell.length_c   1.000
_cell.angle_alpha   90.00
_cell.angle_beta   90.00
_cell.angle_gamma   90.00
#
_symmetry.space_group_name_H-M   'P 1'
#
loop_
_entity.id
_entity.type
_entity.pdbx_description
1 polymer ?
#
loop_
_entity_poly.entity_id
_entity_poly.type
_entity_poly.pdbx_seq_one_letter_code
_entity_poly.pdbx_strand_id
1 'polypeptide(L)'
;MKLETAIKYINNLIKTQADRNLSSSEIILLKGTWKGLTYEQMAEESGYSVNYLMRDIAPKFWKLLSKSLGKKVGKTNIRIALESLSEEATISLEGITQNSVRASEQQALTQNTRQNLREAPTLPSVFYNRSTELAALQHWIIEDKCRLVGLWGASGVGKTTLVQKLLPSIQDKFEYVIWRSFAKAPSLKELVDSLYRLFPDKTCEQDLVVAMTSLLKSSSFLLVIDGVESILESGNLAGKYRDGYQDYEKLFQYLVESSHQSTVLITGLEKPRGILQVKEHNSVVRSWQLLGLSSEDISPILSSENLSGTTEWQNLIHLYQGNPLYLRIVAKTIAKLFNGNVAEFLAQKSLVFGEIAQLLANSFARLSDLEQEILYWLASEGTAISLSQIQEEIPLSIYPGQLIEALESLQQRSLIETSSINEQSLFLLPPIIQEYVTNKFIAQISGEFSAQARQKKRFLAKKGATSILSLGHKPTRLSQWLENQIETSWQPLEALLINSPELSVRLRSAFNLRGEATVKRFKQVRLGEQSDSPTVILLVAIEKETEQTFKICVQTQPIKQQKTLPPQIKMSLLNTQDETLAEVIAQSKDNFIQLPYFSGELTESFKIELSLEGQSHIEEFVI
;
A
#
# COMPACT_ATOMS: atom_id res chain seq x y z
N MET A 1 -21.97 35.58 24.15
CA MET A 1 -21.92 35.51 22.66
C MET A 1 -23.30 35.81 22.04
N LYS A 2 -23.42 36.48 20.88
CA LYS A 2 -24.73 36.69 20.19
C LYS A 2 -25.19 35.40 19.46
N LEU A 3 -26.49 35.10 19.47
CA LEU A 3 -27.08 33.85 18.93
C LEU A 3 -26.69 33.59 17.46
N GLU A 4 -26.71 34.61 16.61
CA GLU A 4 -26.37 34.46 15.19
C GLU A 4 -24.90 34.09 14.98
N THR A 5 -24.01 34.63 15.81
CA THR A 5 -22.58 34.28 15.80
C THR A 5 -22.38 32.83 16.26
N ALA A 6 -23.15 32.39 17.27
CA ALA A 6 -23.10 31.01 17.78
C ALA A 6 -23.56 30.00 16.72
N ILE A 7 -24.65 30.29 16.00
CA ILE A 7 -25.14 29.46 14.90
C ILE A 7 -24.09 29.36 13.77
N LYS A 8 -23.48 30.48 13.37
CA LYS A 8 -22.44 30.48 12.33
C LYS A 8 -21.21 29.68 12.74
N TYR A 9 -20.76 29.84 13.99
CA TYR A 9 -19.63 29.09 14.53
C TYR A 9 -19.90 27.58 14.55
N ILE A 10 -21.06 27.17 15.08
CA ILE A 10 -21.46 25.76 15.10
C ILE A 10 -21.62 25.20 13.69
N ASN A 11 -22.20 25.97 12.75
CA ASN A 11 -22.35 25.51 11.38
C ASN A 11 -21.00 25.24 10.71
N ASN A 12 -20.00 26.09 10.95
CA ASN A 12 -18.65 25.87 10.45
C ASN A 12 -17.99 24.64 11.09
N LEU A 13 -18.20 24.40 12.39
CA LEU A 13 -17.68 23.20 13.07
C LEU A 13 -18.30 21.90 12.55
N ILE A 14 -19.60 21.90 12.26
CA ILE A 14 -20.26 20.71 11.70
C ILE A 14 -19.86 20.51 10.25
N LYS A 15 -19.67 21.59 9.49
CA LYS A 15 -19.18 21.52 8.10
C LYS A 15 -17.78 20.92 8.03
N THR A 16 -16.90 21.19 8.99
CA THR A 16 -15.56 20.60 9.01
C THR A 16 -15.53 19.14 9.46
N GLN A 17 -16.45 18.70 10.32
CA GLN A 17 -16.46 17.31 10.83
C GLN A 17 -17.39 16.34 10.10
N ALA A 18 -18.52 16.81 9.56
CA ALA A 18 -19.57 15.97 8.99
C ALA A 18 -19.92 16.33 7.54
N ASP A 19 -19.15 17.25 6.93
CA ASP A 19 -19.31 17.75 5.56
C ASP A 19 -20.76 18.13 5.19
N ARG A 20 -21.49 18.68 6.16
CA ARG A 20 -22.87 19.17 5.99
C ARG A 20 -23.13 20.42 6.80
N ASN A 21 -24.13 21.18 6.39
CA ASN A 21 -24.66 22.28 7.20
C ASN A 21 -25.66 21.78 8.25
N LEU A 22 -25.91 22.63 9.25
CA LEU A 22 -27.00 22.47 10.21
C LEU A 22 -28.34 22.35 9.47
N SER A 23 -29.11 21.32 9.80
CA SER A 23 -30.47 21.19 9.29
C SER A 23 -31.39 22.23 9.92
N SER A 24 -32.53 22.49 9.28
CA SER A 24 -33.57 23.40 9.78
C SER A 24 -33.99 23.05 11.22
N SER A 25 -34.12 21.75 11.51
CA SER A 25 -34.52 21.25 12.82
C SER A 25 -33.42 21.36 13.88
N GLU A 26 -32.14 21.24 13.51
CA GLU A 26 -31.00 21.49 14.40
C GLU A 26 -30.83 22.98 14.72
N ILE A 27 -31.10 23.87 13.74
CA ILE A 27 -31.13 25.33 13.96
C ILE A 27 -32.24 25.71 14.93
N ILE A 28 -33.43 25.12 14.80
CA ILE A 28 -34.56 25.31 15.73
C ILE A 28 -34.15 24.85 17.14
N LEU A 29 -33.52 23.68 17.25
CA LEU A 29 -33.06 23.15 18.53
C LEU A 29 -32.07 24.11 19.20
N LEU A 30 -31.12 24.65 18.44
CA LEU A 30 -30.11 25.59 18.93
C LEU A 30 -30.72 26.93 19.33
N LYS A 31 -31.63 27.49 18.50
CA LYS A 31 -32.35 28.74 18.79
C LYS A 31 -33.24 28.62 20.03
N GLY A 32 -34.02 27.55 20.12
CA GLY A 32 -34.90 27.29 21.26
C GLY A 32 -34.11 27.05 22.53
N THR A 33 -32.99 26.32 22.44
CA THR A 33 -32.07 26.12 23.58
C THR A 33 -31.48 27.44 24.05
N TRP A 34 -31.09 28.33 23.13
CA TRP A 34 -30.52 29.63 23.48
C TRP A 34 -31.52 30.58 24.15
N LYS A 35 -32.80 30.44 23.82
CA LYS A 35 -33.92 31.18 24.43
C LYS A 35 -34.47 30.51 25.71
N GLY A 36 -33.96 29.33 26.09
CA GLY A 36 -34.43 28.60 27.28
C GLY A 36 -35.78 27.90 27.12
N LEU A 37 -36.26 27.67 25.89
CA LEU A 37 -37.56 27.05 25.62
C LEU A 37 -37.55 25.54 25.92
N THR A 38 -38.70 24.95 26.28
CA THR A 38 -38.86 23.49 26.39
C THR A 38 -39.01 22.84 25.00
N TYR A 39 -38.92 21.51 24.90
CA TYR A 39 -39.09 20.86 23.58
C TYR A 39 -40.54 20.95 23.07
N GLU A 40 -41.50 21.06 23.98
CA GLU A 40 -42.92 21.28 23.71
C GLU A 40 -43.13 22.66 23.07
N GLN A 41 -42.52 23.69 23.64
CA GLN A 41 -42.58 25.06 23.10
C GLN A 41 -41.87 25.18 21.74
N MET A 42 -40.72 24.50 21.57
CA MET A 42 -40.02 24.47 20.27
C MET A 42 -40.84 23.78 19.18
N ALA A 43 -41.57 22.71 19.53
CA ALA A 43 -42.45 21.98 18.62
C ALA A 43 -43.61 22.85 18.14
N GLU A 44 -44.24 23.57 19.08
CA GLU A 44 -45.35 24.47 18.80
C GLU A 44 -44.94 25.66 17.90
N GLU A 45 -43.77 26.24 18.12
CA GLU A 45 -43.24 27.35 17.29
C GLU A 45 -42.74 26.91 15.90
N SER A 46 -42.45 25.63 15.69
CA SER A 46 -41.81 25.13 14.44
C SER A 46 -42.67 24.19 13.59
N GLY A 47 -43.79 23.70 14.13
CA GLY A 47 -44.66 22.73 13.46
C GLY A 47 -44.13 21.28 13.47
N TYR A 48 -43.00 21.00 14.15
CA TYR A 48 -42.50 19.65 14.34
C TYR A 48 -43.11 18.99 15.57
N SER A 49 -43.24 17.65 15.58
CA SER A 49 -43.73 16.96 16.78
C SER A 49 -42.67 16.96 17.89
N VAL A 50 -43.12 17.06 19.15
CA VAL A 50 -42.25 17.02 20.34
C VAL A 50 -41.36 15.78 20.35
N ASN A 51 -41.94 14.63 19.99
CA ASN A 51 -41.21 13.35 19.95
C ASN A 51 -40.09 13.35 18.91
N TYR A 52 -40.31 13.94 17.73
CA TYR A 52 -39.29 14.03 16.69
C TYR A 52 -38.12 14.92 17.11
N LEU A 53 -38.39 16.08 17.73
CA LEU A 53 -37.33 16.96 18.24
C LEU A 53 -36.56 16.32 19.40
N MET A 54 -37.27 15.74 20.37
CA MET A 54 -36.67 15.25 21.62
C MET A 54 -35.96 13.90 21.47
N ARG A 55 -36.55 12.95 20.74
CA ARG A 55 -36.03 11.57 20.68
C ARG A 55 -35.15 11.30 19.47
N ASP A 56 -35.43 11.92 18.33
CA ASP A 56 -34.68 11.64 17.10
C ASP A 56 -33.57 12.64 16.82
N ILE A 57 -33.86 13.94 16.95
CA ILE A 57 -32.92 15.00 16.57
C ILE A 57 -31.98 15.36 17.72
N ALA A 58 -32.51 15.71 18.90
CA ALA A 58 -31.70 16.23 20.01
C ALA A 58 -30.54 15.31 20.42
N PRO A 59 -30.71 13.98 20.62
CA PRO A 59 -29.63 13.13 21.10
C PRO A 59 -28.50 13.00 20.09
N LYS A 60 -28.85 12.88 18.79
CA LYS A 60 -27.88 12.81 17.69
C LYS A 60 -27.11 14.12 17.55
N PHE A 61 -27.82 15.23 17.64
CA PHE A 61 -27.24 16.57 17.54
C PHE A 61 -26.25 16.87 18.67
N TRP A 62 -26.64 16.67 19.93
CA TRP A 62 -25.76 16.93 21.08
C TRP A 62 -24.55 16.00 21.13
N LYS A 63 -24.70 14.73 20.71
CA LYS A 63 -23.59 13.79 20.59
C LYS A 63 -22.58 14.24 19.52
N LEU A 64 -23.09 14.72 18.38
CA LEU A 64 -22.26 15.27 17.32
C LEU A 64 -21.49 16.51 17.81
N LEU A 65 -22.18 17.48 18.42
CA LEU A 65 -21.52 18.67 18.97
C LEU A 65 -20.52 18.35 20.07
N SER A 66 -20.79 17.35 20.91
CA SER A 66 -19.84 16.92 21.94
C SER A 66 -18.56 16.35 21.35
N LYS A 67 -18.68 15.62 20.23
CA LYS A 67 -17.54 15.12 19.46
C LYS A 67 -16.79 16.24 18.74
N SER A 68 -17.50 17.27 18.27
CA SER A 68 -16.90 18.41 17.56
C SER A 68 -16.17 19.38 18.48
N LEU A 69 -16.70 19.62 19.68
CA LEU A 69 -16.11 20.54 20.67
C LEU A 69 -15.13 19.86 21.63
N GLY A 70 -15.02 18.52 21.59
CA GLY A 70 -14.16 17.75 22.50
C GLY A 70 -14.60 17.76 23.97
N LYS A 71 -15.76 18.36 24.29
CA LYS A 71 -16.36 18.45 25.63
C LYS A 71 -17.81 17.99 25.56
N LYS A 72 -18.32 17.33 26.61
CA LYS A 72 -19.71 16.85 26.65
C LYS A 72 -20.69 18.04 26.73
N VAL A 73 -21.41 18.30 25.64
CA VAL A 73 -22.39 19.37 25.53
C VAL A 73 -23.81 18.84 25.35
N GLY A 74 -24.76 19.59 25.88
CA GLY A 74 -26.19 19.34 25.82
C GLY A 74 -26.96 20.65 26.04
N LYS A 75 -28.29 20.54 26.09
CA LYS A 75 -29.20 21.69 26.15
C LYS A 75 -28.89 22.68 27.27
N THR A 76 -28.42 22.22 28.42
CA THR A 76 -28.22 23.07 29.61
C THR A 76 -26.83 23.72 29.69
N ASN A 77 -25.83 23.21 28.96
CA ASN A 77 -24.44 23.66 29.11
C ASN A 77 -23.80 24.17 27.81
N ILE A 78 -24.47 24.07 26.66
CA ILE A 78 -23.93 24.52 25.37
C ILE A 78 -23.62 26.02 25.35
N ARG A 79 -24.45 26.84 26.01
CA ARG A 79 -24.23 28.30 26.08
C ARG A 79 -22.96 28.62 26.86
N ILE A 80 -22.79 28.00 28.03
CA ILE A 80 -21.61 28.16 28.88
C ILE A 80 -20.36 27.64 28.15
N ALA A 81 -20.46 26.48 27.49
CA ALA A 81 -19.36 25.89 26.75
C ALA A 81 -18.88 26.77 25.58
N LEU A 82 -19.78 27.51 24.94
CA LEU A 82 -19.44 28.45 23.86
C LEU A 82 -18.97 29.81 24.40
N GLU A 83 -19.50 30.26 25.54
CA GLU A 83 -19.07 31.49 26.19
C GLU A 83 -17.65 31.33 26.77
N SER A 84 -17.30 30.18 27.36
CA SER A 84 -15.93 29.88 27.82
C SER A 84 -14.90 29.87 26.68
N LEU A 85 -15.30 29.41 25.49
CA LEU A 85 -14.45 29.44 24.29
C LEU A 85 -14.28 30.85 23.72
N SER A 86 -15.22 31.76 24.01
CA SER A 86 -15.07 33.18 23.67
C SER A 86 -14.31 33.98 24.73
N GLU A 87 -14.38 33.61 26.01
CA GLU A 87 -13.63 34.25 27.10
C GLU A 87 -12.14 33.85 27.07
N GLU A 88 -11.79 32.61 26.73
CA GLU A 88 -10.40 32.20 26.46
C GLU A 88 -9.76 33.00 25.30
N ALA A 89 -10.58 33.58 24.40
CA ALA A 89 -10.12 34.48 23.35
C ALA A 89 -10.05 35.97 23.77
N THR A 90 -10.57 36.34 24.94
CA THR A 90 -10.66 37.75 25.41
C THR A 90 -9.79 38.03 26.65
N ILE A 91 -9.35 37.02 27.40
CA ILE A 91 -8.47 37.14 28.59
C ILE A 91 -7.03 37.62 28.26
N SER A 92 -6.68 37.80 26.98
CA SER A 92 -5.36 38.32 26.57
C SER A 92 -5.27 39.85 26.44
N LEU A 93 -6.30 40.63 26.78
CA LEU A 93 -6.30 42.08 26.47
C LEU A 93 -6.63 43.07 27.60
N GLU A 94 -6.99 42.66 28.81
CA GLU A 94 -7.27 43.63 29.90
C GLU A 94 -6.64 43.19 31.21
N GLY A 95 -5.37 43.56 31.43
CA GLY A 95 -4.66 43.18 32.66
C GLY A 95 -3.24 43.72 32.82
N ILE A 96 -2.91 44.88 32.26
CA ILE A 96 -1.73 45.65 32.72
C ILE A 96 -2.15 47.11 32.89
N THR A 97 -2.56 47.47 34.09
CA THR A 97 -2.23 48.79 34.61
C THR A 97 -1.70 48.65 36.02
N GLN A 98 -0.41 49.01 36.12
CA GLN A 98 0.31 49.54 37.26
C GLN A 98 1.03 48.54 38.17
N ASN A 99 2.36 48.73 38.16
CA ASN A 99 3.38 48.26 39.10
C ASN A 99 3.77 46.79 38.89
N SER A 100 4.98 46.43 38.49
CA SER A 100 6.26 46.95 39.00
C SER A 100 7.40 46.76 38.00
N VAL A 101 7.94 47.90 37.60
CA VAL A 101 9.34 48.21 37.32
C VAL A 101 10.33 47.20 37.97
N ARG A 102 11.25 46.67 37.15
CA ARG A 102 12.48 45.88 37.47
C ARG A 102 12.46 44.36 37.21
N ALA A 103 12.21 43.92 35.97
CA ALA A 103 12.70 42.60 35.50
C ALA A 103 12.74 42.42 33.97
N SER A 104 12.78 43.49 33.18
CA SER A 104 12.62 43.39 31.72
C SER A 104 13.69 44.17 30.94
N GLU A 105 14.97 43.85 31.19
CA GLU A 105 16.07 44.24 30.29
C GLU A 105 16.91 43.04 29.82
N GLN A 106 16.50 41.79 30.11
CA GLN A 106 17.21 40.58 29.66
C GLN A 106 16.36 39.58 28.86
N GLN A 107 15.16 39.94 28.40
CA GLN A 107 14.28 39.04 27.61
C GLN A 107 13.82 39.61 26.26
N ALA A 108 14.56 40.55 25.67
CA ALA A 108 14.21 41.18 24.40
C ALA A 108 15.08 40.72 23.21
N LEU A 109 15.41 39.42 23.09
CA LEU A 109 16.23 38.91 21.97
C LEU A 109 15.73 37.62 21.30
N THR A 110 14.56 37.07 21.59
CA THR A 110 14.11 35.81 20.98
C THR A 110 12.60 35.74 20.69
N GLN A 111 12.07 36.56 19.77
CA GLN A 111 10.73 36.32 19.17
C GLN A 111 10.62 36.86 17.74
N ASN A 112 11.32 36.28 16.77
CA ASN A 112 11.14 36.61 15.33
C ASN A 112 10.74 35.43 14.43
N THR A 113 10.60 34.21 14.93
CA THR A 113 10.24 33.04 14.09
C THR A 113 8.73 32.96 13.88
N ARG A 114 8.27 33.08 12.62
CA ARG A 114 6.84 32.89 12.27
C ARG A 114 6.59 31.42 11.91
N GLN A 115 5.75 30.74 12.70
CA GLN A 115 5.48 29.31 12.55
C GLN A 115 4.09 29.03 11.97
N ASN A 116 4.02 28.13 10.99
CA ASN A 116 2.78 27.57 10.47
C ASN A 116 2.83 26.04 10.46
N LEU A 117 2.44 25.45 11.60
CA LEU A 117 2.46 24.01 11.86
C LEU A 117 1.05 23.39 11.89
N ARG A 118 0.04 24.03 11.29
CA ARG A 118 -1.37 23.58 11.36
C ARG A 118 -1.61 22.18 10.80
N GLU A 119 -0.78 21.79 9.84
CA GLU A 119 -0.85 20.49 9.16
C GLU A 119 0.10 19.44 9.79
N ALA A 120 0.89 19.82 10.79
CA ALA A 120 1.75 18.89 11.49
C ALA A 120 0.90 17.96 12.37
N PRO A 121 1.06 16.62 12.31
CA PRO A 121 0.41 15.74 13.26
C PRO A 121 0.79 16.04 14.73
N THR A 122 0.02 15.53 15.69
CA THR A 122 0.41 15.66 17.10
C THR A 122 1.52 14.68 17.45
N LEU A 123 2.57 15.15 18.11
CA LEU A 123 3.61 14.28 18.66
C LEU A 123 2.96 13.22 19.58
N PRO A 124 3.28 11.92 19.40
CA PRO A 124 2.87 10.91 20.36
C PRO A 124 3.43 11.23 21.75
N SER A 125 2.69 10.84 22.79
CA SER A 125 3.06 11.07 24.20
C SER A 125 4.40 10.43 24.59
N VAL A 126 4.83 9.41 23.84
CA VAL A 126 6.09 8.69 24.04
C VAL A 126 6.89 8.71 22.74
N PHE A 127 8.13 9.17 22.84
CA PHE A 127 9.12 9.16 21.76
C PHE A 127 10.28 8.24 22.19
N TYR A 128 10.58 7.25 21.36
CA TYR A 128 11.63 6.26 21.62
C TYR A 128 12.96 6.73 21.04
N ASN A 129 14.07 6.32 21.66
CA ASN A 129 15.40 6.87 21.42
C ASN A 129 15.80 6.79 19.93
N ARG A 130 16.07 7.94 19.34
CA ARG A 130 16.55 8.17 17.96
C ARG A 130 17.61 9.28 17.96
N SER A 131 18.45 9.26 19.00
CA SER A 131 19.36 10.36 19.29
C SER A 131 20.43 10.53 18.22
N THR A 132 20.90 9.43 17.63
CA THR A 132 21.88 9.45 16.53
C THR A 132 21.29 10.07 15.27
N GLU A 133 20.07 9.65 14.88
CA GLU A 133 19.40 10.20 13.70
C GLU A 133 19.01 11.68 13.90
N LEU A 134 18.54 12.05 15.10
CA LEU A 134 18.27 13.45 15.43
C LEU A 134 19.53 14.31 15.37
N ALA A 135 20.64 13.83 15.95
CA ALA A 135 21.91 14.55 15.92
C ALA A 135 22.44 14.71 14.49
N ALA A 136 22.35 13.66 13.66
CA ALA A 136 22.76 13.72 12.26
C ALA A 136 21.92 14.72 11.45
N LEU A 137 20.59 14.66 11.59
CA LEU A 137 19.69 15.60 10.92
C LEU A 137 19.92 17.04 11.39
N GLN A 138 20.14 17.24 12.69
CA GLN A 138 20.46 18.56 13.22
C GLN A 138 21.79 19.09 12.65
N HIS A 139 22.82 18.25 12.56
CA HIS A 139 24.10 18.61 11.97
C HIS A 139 23.96 18.98 10.48
N TRP A 140 23.22 18.19 9.71
CA TRP A 140 22.99 18.46 8.29
C TRP A 140 22.25 19.78 8.04
N ILE A 141 21.27 20.11 8.90
CA ILE A 141 20.45 21.32 8.72
C ILE A 141 21.19 22.57 9.23
N ILE A 142 21.88 22.49 10.37
CA ILE A 142 22.49 23.66 11.02
C ILE A 142 23.92 23.89 10.52
N GLU A 143 24.77 22.86 10.56
CA GLU A 143 26.21 22.99 10.31
C GLU A 143 26.50 22.89 8.81
N ASP A 144 26.04 21.82 8.15
CA ASP A 144 26.24 21.63 6.70
C ASP A 144 25.34 22.57 5.85
N LYS A 145 24.30 23.13 6.46
CA LYS A 145 23.30 24.00 5.81
C LYS A 145 22.73 23.37 4.54
N CYS A 146 22.38 22.08 4.63
CA CYS A 146 21.77 21.37 3.51
C CYS A 146 20.48 22.08 3.08
N ARG A 147 20.34 22.25 1.77
CA ARG A 147 19.16 22.88 1.14
C ARG A 147 18.00 21.90 1.02
N LEU A 148 18.33 20.62 0.87
CA LEU A 148 17.36 19.55 0.72
C LEU A 148 17.77 18.35 1.58
N VAL A 149 16.88 17.92 2.47
CA VAL A 149 17.07 16.73 3.31
C VAL A 149 15.91 15.78 3.08
N GLY A 150 16.20 14.58 2.58
CA GLY A 150 15.20 13.53 2.35
C GLY A 150 15.22 12.47 3.43
N LEU A 151 14.08 12.14 4.02
CA LEU A 151 13.89 11.08 4.99
C LEU A 151 12.96 10.00 4.41
N TRP A 152 13.51 8.82 4.17
CA TRP A 152 12.86 7.73 3.43
C TRP A 152 12.73 6.50 4.32
N GLY A 153 11.82 5.58 4.00
CA GLY A 153 11.68 4.34 4.78
C GLY A 153 10.26 3.77 4.75
N ALA A 154 10.09 2.59 5.34
CA ALA A 154 8.81 1.89 5.41
C ALA A 154 7.69 2.72 6.08
N SER A 155 6.44 2.39 5.78
CA SER A 155 5.29 2.98 6.46
C SER A 155 5.33 2.66 7.96
N GLY A 156 5.00 3.63 8.81
CA GLY A 156 4.96 3.43 10.27
C GLY A 156 6.31 3.44 11.00
N VAL A 157 7.45 3.53 10.29
CA VAL A 157 8.79 3.50 10.92
C VAL A 157 9.10 4.72 11.82
N GLY A 158 8.34 5.81 11.66
CA GLY A 158 8.45 7.01 12.50
C GLY A 158 9.06 8.24 11.83
N LYS A 159 9.13 8.29 10.49
CA LYS A 159 9.67 9.44 9.74
C LYS A 159 9.08 10.78 10.18
N THR A 160 7.74 10.89 10.11
CA THR A 160 6.99 12.07 10.51
C THR A 160 7.25 12.45 11.97
N THR A 161 7.24 11.46 12.87
CA THR A 161 7.51 11.65 14.29
C THR A 161 8.92 12.17 14.56
N LEU A 162 9.92 11.67 13.83
CA LEU A 162 11.31 12.10 13.93
C LEU A 162 11.46 13.58 13.57
N VAL A 163 10.86 13.99 12.46
CA VAL A 163 10.88 15.40 12.02
C VAL A 163 10.21 16.29 13.05
N GLN A 164 9.06 15.90 13.59
CA GLN A 164 8.39 16.68 14.65
C GLN A 164 9.22 16.83 15.91
N LYS A 165 9.95 15.78 16.30
CA LYS A 165 10.83 15.85 17.47
C LYS A 165 12.05 16.76 17.21
N LEU A 166 12.49 16.84 15.96
CA LEU A 166 13.59 17.71 15.52
C LEU A 166 13.19 19.18 15.47
N LEU A 167 11.96 19.53 15.08
CA LEU A 167 11.53 20.92 14.88
C LEU A 167 11.91 21.86 16.05
N PRO A 168 11.60 21.54 17.32
CA PRO A 168 11.93 22.42 18.45
C PRO A 168 13.42 22.74 18.61
N SER A 169 14.34 21.88 18.16
CA SER A 169 15.78 22.13 18.29
C SER A 169 16.36 22.96 17.14
N ILE A 170 15.69 23.03 16.00
CA ILE A 170 16.17 23.72 14.80
C ILE A 170 15.37 24.98 14.44
N GLN A 171 14.14 25.11 14.93
CA GLN A 171 13.21 26.17 14.53
C GLN A 171 13.74 27.60 14.73
N ASP A 172 14.54 27.83 15.78
CA ASP A 172 15.05 29.17 16.12
C ASP A 172 16.12 29.67 15.13
N LYS A 173 16.59 28.81 14.23
CA LYS A 173 17.57 29.14 13.19
C LYS A 173 16.92 29.66 11.90
N PHE A 174 15.60 29.57 11.79
CA PHE A 174 14.85 29.96 10.60
C PHE A 174 13.87 31.09 10.92
N GLU A 175 13.66 31.98 9.95
CA GLU A 175 12.66 33.05 10.06
C GLU A 175 11.24 32.49 9.93
N TYR A 176 11.08 31.49 9.05
CA TYR A 176 9.81 30.83 8.79
C TYR A 176 9.92 29.32 8.95
N VAL A 177 9.01 28.72 9.72
CA VAL A 177 8.91 27.26 9.83
C VAL A 177 7.51 26.84 9.39
N ILE A 178 7.44 26.07 8.30
CA ILE A 178 6.19 25.72 7.64
C ILE A 178 6.11 24.21 7.46
N TRP A 179 5.01 23.62 7.93
CA TRP A 179 4.68 22.22 7.68
C TRP A 179 3.60 22.10 6.61
N ARG A 180 3.80 21.23 5.63
CA ARG A 180 2.83 20.90 4.58
C ARG A 180 2.65 19.39 4.47
N SER A 181 1.41 18.93 4.62
CA SER A 181 1.05 17.54 4.42
C SER A 181 0.66 17.32 2.96
N PHE A 182 1.28 16.33 2.33
CA PHE A 182 0.99 15.95 0.96
C PHE A 182 -0.07 14.84 0.88
N ALA A 183 -0.71 14.45 1.99
CA ALA A 183 -1.71 13.39 2.00
C ALA A 183 -2.86 13.56 0.97
N LYS A 184 -3.16 14.80 0.55
CA LYS A 184 -4.18 15.13 -0.47
C LYS A 184 -3.61 15.32 -1.90
N ALA A 185 -2.33 15.05 -2.11
CA ALA A 185 -1.60 15.31 -3.35
C ALA A 185 -1.82 16.75 -3.87
N PRO A 186 -1.43 17.80 -3.12
CA PRO A 186 -1.60 19.18 -3.57
C PRO A 186 -0.80 19.41 -4.86
N SER A 187 -1.38 20.14 -5.82
CA SER A 187 -0.63 20.62 -6.98
C SER A 187 0.42 21.66 -6.59
N LEU A 188 1.43 21.87 -7.44
CA LEU A 188 2.46 22.89 -7.17
C LEU A 188 1.83 24.28 -6.98
N LYS A 189 0.81 24.60 -7.78
CA LYS A 189 0.07 25.86 -7.67
C LYS A 189 -0.57 26.02 -6.29
N GLU A 190 -1.26 24.99 -5.79
CA GLU A 190 -1.89 25.02 -4.47
C GLU A 190 -0.86 25.18 -3.35
N LEU A 191 0.30 24.51 -3.47
CA LEU A 191 1.40 24.68 -2.53
C LEU A 191 1.91 26.12 -2.53
N VAL A 192 2.24 26.67 -3.70
CA VAL A 192 2.74 28.04 -3.86
C VAL A 192 1.73 29.05 -3.35
N ASP A 193 0.46 28.94 -3.77
CA ASP A 193 -0.63 29.81 -3.30
C ASP A 193 -0.78 29.74 -1.77
N SER A 194 -0.66 28.54 -1.17
CA SER A 194 -0.75 28.37 0.28
C SER A 194 0.41 29.03 1.03
N LEU A 195 1.59 29.11 0.41
CA LEU A 195 2.77 29.77 0.96
C LEU A 195 2.63 31.28 0.82
N TYR A 196 2.28 31.78 -0.36
CA TYR A 196 2.09 33.21 -0.63
C TYR A 196 0.95 33.84 0.19
N ARG A 197 -0.10 33.08 0.56
CA ARG A 197 -1.12 33.55 1.52
C ARG A 197 -0.55 33.94 2.89
N LEU A 198 0.61 33.42 3.25
CA LEU A 198 1.32 33.80 4.48
C LEU A 198 2.15 35.09 4.30
N PHE A 199 2.29 35.56 3.06
CA PHE A 199 3.11 36.71 2.64
C PHE A 199 2.31 37.63 1.71
N PRO A 200 1.27 38.31 2.22
CA PRO A 200 0.44 39.21 1.40
C PRO A 200 1.23 40.37 0.75
N ASP A 201 2.43 40.68 1.28
CA ASP A 201 3.31 41.73 0.77
C ASP A 201 4.15 41.33 -0.45
N LYS A 202 4.13 40.06 -0.88
CA LYS A 202 4.92 39.55 -2.02
C LYS A 202 4.03 39.25 -3.22
N THR A 203 4.40 39.76 -4.39
CA THR A 203 3.70 39.47 -5.66
C THR A 203 4.07 38.07 -6.15
N CYS A 204 3.05 37.28 -6.50
CA CYS A 204 3.24 35.97 -7.10
C CYS A 204 3.61 36.14 -8.58
N GLU A 205 4.74 35.55 -8.99
CA GLU A 205 5.18 35.53 -10.38
C GLU A 205 4.34 34.53 -11.20
N GLN A 206 4.31 34.67 -12.53
CA GLN A 206 3.52 33.79 -13.41
C GLN A 206 4.06 32.35 -13.44
N ASP A 207 5.39 32.18 -13.31
CA ASP A 207 6.03 30.87 -13.20
C ASP A 207 6.11 30.46 -11.72
N LEU A 208 5.44 29.35 -11.38
CA LEU A 208 5.32 28.85 -10.01
C LEU A 208 6.67 28.42 -9.43
N VAL A 209 7.59 27.90 -10.25
CA VAL A 209 8.91 27.44 -9.80
C VAL A 209 9.78 28.65 -9.45
N VAL A 210 9.71 29.71 -10.27
CA VAL A 210 10.44 30.96 -10.01
C VAL A 210 9.84 31.70 -8.82
N ALA A 211 8.52 31.74 -8.70
CA ALA A 211 7.82 32.27 -7.55
C ALA A 211 8.28 31.59 -6.25
N MET A 212 8.23 30.25 -6.18
CA MET A 212 8.66 29.51 -4.99
C MET A 212 10.15 29.73 -4.68
N THR A 213 10.98 29.77 -5.71
CA THR A 213 12.40 30.07 -5.57
C THR A 213 12.67 31.46 -4.98
N SER A 214 12.04 32.48 -5.56
CA SER A 214 12.22 33.87 -5.15
C SER A 214 11.86 34.02 -3.67
N LEU A 215 10.78 33.34 -3.25
CA LEU A 215 10.37 33.25 -1.86
C LEU A 215 11.49 32.64 -1.00
N LEU A 216 12.00 31.45 -1.34
CA LEU A 216 13.04 30.75 -0.59
C LEU A 216 14.41 31.45 -0.56
N LYS A 217 14.69 32.32 -1.55
CA LYS A 217 15.90 33.18 -1.57
C LYS A 217 15.74 34.43 -0.72
N SER A 218 14.53 34.99 -0.64
CA SER A 218 14.26 36.27 0.03
C SER A 218 14.27 36.20 1.56
N SER A 219 14.00 35.02 2.13
CA SER A 219 13.98 34.80 3.58
C SER A 219 14.48 33.40 3.92
N SER A 220 14.80 33.13 5.18
CA SER A 220 15.23 31.80 5.63
C SER A 220 14.03 30.94 6.02
N PHE A 221 13.73 29.92 5.22
CA PHE A 221 12.63 28.98 5.43
C PHE A 221 13.12 27.60 5.86
N LEU A 222 12.40 26.99 6.80
CA LEU A 222 12.34 25.56 7.01
C LEU A 222 10.99 25.06 6.51
N LEU A 223 10.97 24.41 5.35
CA LEU A 223 9.77 23.84 4.75
C LEU A 223 9.77 22.32 4.91
N VAL A 224 8.81 21.79 5.67
CA VAL A 224 8.61 20.34 5.81
C VAL A 224 7.51 19.89 4.86
N ILE A 225 7.82 18.95 3.98
CA ILE A 225 6.90 18.26 3.06
C ILE A 225 6.75 16.82 3.55
N ASP A 226 5.57 16.49 4.08
CA ASP A 226 5.30 15.18 4.67
C ASP A 226 4.45 14.29 3.74
N GLY A 227 5.00 13.16 3.31
CA GLY A 227 4.31 12.15 2.48
C GLY A 227 4.33 12.43 0.97
N VAL A 228 5.53 12.60 0.40
CA VAL A 228 5.72 12.95 -1.02
C VAL A 228 5.27 11.86 -2.00
N GLU A 229 5.11 10.61 -1.56
CA GLU A 229 4.62 9.51 -2.40
C GLU A 229 3.24 9.78 -3.05
N SER A 230 2.44 10.65 -2.44
CA SER A 230 1.10 11.03 -2.94
C SER A 230 1.11 11.72 -4.32
N ILE A 231 2.19 12.43 -4.66
CA ILE A 231 2.39 13.11 -5.95
C ILE A 231 3.09 12.22 -6.99
N LEU A 232 3.53 11.03 -6.57
CA LEU A 232 4.20 10.04 -7.40
C LEU A 232 3.21 8.99 -7.93
N GLU A 233 3.48 8.47 -9.12
CA GLU A 233 2.59 7.59 -9.87
C GLU A 233 2.58 6.18 -9.28
N SER A 234 1.37 5.66 -9.04
CA SER A 234 1.14 4.28 -8.60
C SER A 234 1.25 3.33 -9.80
N GLY A 235 1.73 2.10 -9.59
CA GLY A 235 1.82 1.07 -10.64
C GLY A 235 3.02 1.22 -11.56
N ASN A 236 4.00 2.07 -11.20
CA ASN A 236 5.23 2.29 -11.95
C ASN A 236 6.45 2.16 -11.03
N LEU A 237 7.64 2.10 -11.63
CA LEU A 237 8.91 2.18 -10.89
C LEU A 237 9.00 3.48 -10.06
N ALA A 238 9.75 3.42 -8.96
CA ALA A 238 9.87 4.50 -8.00
C ALA A 238 10.29 5.84 -8.62
N GLY A 239 9.74 6.91 -8.04
CA GLY A 239 10.12 8.28 -8.34
C GLY A 239 9.48 8.93 -9.56
N LYS A 240 8.66 8.20 -10.34
CA LYS A 240 7.90 8.77 -11.46
C LYS A 240 6.73 9.63 -10.94
N TYR A 241 6.55 10.83 -11.48
CA TYR A 241 5.46 11.73 -11.09
C TYR A 241 4.14 11.36 -11.77
N ARG A 242 3.04 11.67 -11.09
CA ARG A 242 1.70 11.61 -11.68
C ARG A 242 1.54 12.67 -12.77
N ASP A 243 0.61 12.42 -13.69
CA ASP A 243 0.22 13.40 -14.70
C ASP A 243 -0.27 14.70 -14.05
N GLY A 244 0.31 15.83 -14.46
CA GLY A 244 0.04 17.16 -13.90
C GLY A 244 0.94 17.56 -12.72
N TYR A 245 1.85 16.69 -12.27
CA TYR A 245 2.76 16.96 -11.14
C TYR A 245 4.23 17.09 -11.56
N GLN A 246 4.53 17.06 -12.86
CA GLN A 246 5.90 17.16 -13.40
C GLN A 246 6.60 18.47 -13.00
N ASP A 247 5.87 19.54 -12.67
CA ASP A 247 6.48 20.78 -12.21
C ASP A 247 7.18 20.65 -10.84
N TYR A 248 6.82 19.64 -10.02
CA TYR A 248 7.58 19.31 -8.82
C TYR A 248 8.99 18.79 -9.13
N GLU A 249 9.18 18.11 -10.26
CA GLU A 249 10.51 17.66 -10.69
C GLU A 249 11.43 18.85 -10.92
N LYS A 250 10.95 19.84 -11.67
CA LYS A 250 11.68 21.09 -11.93
C LYS A 250 11.94 21.85 -10.64
N LEU A 251 10.96 21.91 -9.73
CA LEU A 251 11.14 22.55 -8.43
C LEU A 251 12.27 21.88 -7.63
N PHE A 252 12.22 20.55 -7.45
CA PHE A 252 13.24 19.87 -6.66
C PHE A 252 14.62 19.97 -7.29
N GLN A 253 14.73 19.86 -8.62
CA GLN A 253 15.99 20.10 -9.31
C GLN A 253 16.51 21.52 -9.05
N TYR A 254 15.64 22.52 -9.13
CA TYR A 254 16.00 23.91 -8.88
C TYR A 254 16.45 24.16 -7.42
N LEU A 255 15.79 23.56 -6.43
CA LEU A 255 16.17 23.65 -5.02
C LEU A 255 17.59 23.13 -4.77
N VAL A 256 18.02 22.15 -5.56
CA VAL A 256 19.38 21.61 -5.48
C VAL A 256 20.38 22.54 -6.15
N GLU A 257 20.08 23.01 -7.36
CA GLU A 257 21.00 23.79 -8.18
C GLU A 257 21.17 25.24 -7.68
N SER A 258 20.12 25.81 -7.07
CA SER A 258 20.11 27.22 -6.70
C SER A 258 20.69 27.49 -5.31
N SER A 259 21.37 28.63 -5.17
CA SER A 259 21.88 29.10 -3.87
C SER A 259 20.79 29.83 -3.09
N HIS A 260 20.44 29.30 -1.92
CA HIS A 260 19.52 29.90 -0.95
C HIS A 260 19.86 29.49 0.49
N GLN A 261 19.34 30.23 1.47
CA GLN A 261 19.52 29.98 2.92
C GLN A 261 18.39 29.14 3.53
N SER A 262 17.45 28.71 2.71
CA SER A 262 16.31 27.89 3.12
C SER A 262 16.66 26.40 3.07
N THR A 263 16.00 25.61 3.92
CA THR A 263 16.08 24.14 3.95
C THR A 263 14.70 23.54 3.72
N VAL A 264 14.62 22.60 2.79
CA VAL A 264 13.42 21.80 2.52
C VAL A 264 13.66 20.38 3.05
N LEU A 265 12.81 19.93 3.96
CA LEU A 265 12.83 18.57 4.50
C LEU A 265 11.67 17.78 3.91
N ILE A 266 11.96 16.67 3.25
CA ILE A 266 10.96 15.83 2.59
C ILE A 266 10.91 14.47 3.29
N THR A 267 9.70 13.99 3.58
CA THR A 267 9.49 12.60 4.01
C THR A 267 8.71 11.82 2.95
N GLY A 268 9.01 10.53 2.81
CA GLY A 268 8.16 9.65 2.01
C GLY A 268 8.56 8.18 2.01
N LEU A 269 7.79 7.39 1.26
CA LEU A 269 8.09 5.97 1.01
C LEU A 269 9.16 5.77 -0.06
N GLU A 270 9.22 6.65 -1.06
CA GLU A 270 10.09 6.51 -2.23
C GLU A 270 10.64 7.87 -2.68
N LYS A 271 11.84 7.86 -3.27
CA LYS A 271 12.57 9.06 -3.69
C LYS A 271 12.05 9.56 -5.05
N PRO A 272 11.68 10.84 -5.22
CA PRO A 272 11.34 11.42 -6.53
C PRO A 272 12.54 11.49 -7.50
N ARG A 273 12.29 11.33 -8.82
CA ARG A 273 13.34 11.25 -9.87
C ARG A 273 14.30 12.45 -9.95
N GLY A 274 13.87 13.65 -9.57
CA GLY A 274 14.74 14.85 -9.52
C GLY A 274 15.75 14.85 -8.37
N ILE A 275 15.52 14.06 -7.31
CA ILE A 275 16.40 13.95 -6.14
C ILE A 275 17.39 12.79 -6.32
N LEU A 276 16.96 11.74 -7.03
CA LEU A 276 17.74 10.52 -7.30
C LEU A 276 19.05 10.78 -8.06
N GLN A 277 19.06 11.78 -8.95
CA GLN A 277 20.22 12.06 -9.83
C GLN A 277 21.34 12.84 -9.12
N VAL A 278 21.07 13.35 -7.92
CA VAL A 278 22.03 14.17 -7.17
C VAL A 278 22.86 13.24 -6.29
N LYS A 279 24.18 13.22 -6.51
CA LYS A 279 25.11 12.38 -5.73
C LYS A 279 24.86 12.58 -4.23
N GLU A 280 24.65 11.50 -3.48
CA GLU A 280 24.40 11.51 -2.01
C GLU A 280 25.55 12.19 -1.21
N HIS A 281 26.72 12.33 -1.83
CA HIS A 281 27.89 13.01 -1.25
C HIS A 281 27.98 14.51 -1.56
N ASN A 282 27.02 15.09 -2.29
CA ASN A 282 26.97 16.54 -2.48
C ASN A 282 26.69 17.22 -1.12
N SER A 283 27.39 18.30 -0.77
CA SER A 283 27.22 18.98 0.54
C SER A 283 25.81 19.59 0.72
N VAL A 284 25.10 19.78 -0.38
CA VAL A 284 23.84 20.53 -0.45
C VAL A 284 22.60 19.65 -0.25
N VAL A 285 22.70 18.35 -0.59
CA VAL A 285 21.57 17.41 -0.54
C VAL A 285 21.98 16.17 0.23
N ARG A 286 21.20 15.81 1.24
CA ARG A 286 21.40 14.60 2.03
C ARG A 286 20.13 13.76 2.06
N SER A 287 20.28 12.46 2.04
CA SER A 287 19.16 11.53 2.24
C SER A 287 19.48 10.53 3.34
N TRP A 288 18.49 10.25 4.18
CA TRP A 288 18.58 9.23 5.22
C TRP A 288 17.49 8.18 5.02
N GLN A 289 17.89 6.90 4.96
CA GLN A 289 16.97 5.77 4.99
C GLN A 289 16.72 5.39 6.46
N LEU A 290 15.51 5.66 6.95
CA LEU A 290 15.13 5.37 8.33
C LEU A 290 14.74 3.89 8.46
N LEU A 291 15.56 3.14 9.20
CA LEU A 291 15.33 1.74 9.54
C LEU A 291 14.51 1.60 10.83
N GLY A 292 14.14 0.37 11.19
CA GLY A 292 13.49 0.04 12.46
C GLY A 292 14.28 0.51 13.69
N LEU A 293 13.61 0.53 14.84
CA LEU A 293 14.25 0.76 16.12
C LEU A 293 15.11 -0.45 16.52
N SER A 294 16.12 -0.19 17.36
CA SER A 294 16.90 -1.26 17.98
C SER A 294 16.05 -2.07 18.97
N SER A 295 16.51 -3.26 19.32
CA SER A 295 15.83 -4.11 20.31
C SER A 295 15.71 -3.46 21.68
N GLU A 296 16.71 -2.67 22.07
CA GLU A 296 16.73 -1.91 23.33
C GLU A 296 15.65 -0.83 23.34
N ASP A 297 15.49 -0.10 22.24
CA ASP A 297 14.54 1.01 22.14
C ASP A 297 13.09 0.57 21.97
N ILE A 298 12.86 -0.68 21.56
CA ILE A 298 11.53 -1.29 21.42
C ILE A 298 11.03 -1.88 22.72
N SER A 299 11.92 -2.29 23.63
CA SER A 299 11.54 -2.90 24.90
C SER A 299 10.51 -2.05 25.68
N PRO A 300 10.61 -0.71 25.72
CA PRO A 300 9.58 0.17 26.31
C PRO A 300 8.23 0.19 25.57
N ILE A 301 8.20 -0.08 24.25
CA ILE A 301 6.95 -0.21 23.49
C ILE A 301 6.21 -1.45 23.95
N LEU A 302 6.91 -2.59 24.02
CA LEU A 302 6.32 -3.89 24.37
C LEU A 302 5.95 -3.97 25.86
N SER A 303 6.73 -3.34 26.75
CA SER A 303 6.44 -3.33 28.18
C SER A 303 5.20 -2.50 28.54
N SER A 304 4.85 -1.50 27.73
CA SER A 304 3.70 -0.63 28.00
C SER A 304 2.34 -1.34 27.99
N GLU A 305 2.26 -2.53 27.38
CA GLU A 305 1.02 -3.30 27.20
C GLU A 305 0.96 -4.57 28.09
N ASN A 306 1.76 -4.66 29.17
CA ASN A 306 1.81 -5.78 30.13
C ASN A 306 2.00 -7.17 29.47
N LEU A 307 2.89 -7.26 28.48
CA LEU A 307 3.19 -8.51 27.79
C LEU A 307 4.11 -9.43 28.61
N SER A 308 3.85 -10.74 28.54
CA SER A 308 4.68 -11.82 29.09
C SER A 308 5.64 -12.38 28.03
N GLY A 309 6.63 -13.18 28.44
CA GLY A 309 7.59 -13.80 27.52
C GLY A 309 8.62 -12.82 26.95
N THR A 310 9.45 -12.23 27.82
CA THR A 310 10.52 -11.28 27.43
C THR A 310 11.58 -11.92 26.55
N THR A 311 11.75 -13.25 26.64
CA THR A 311 12.62 -14.05 25.77
C THR A 311 12.14 -14.04 24.31
N GLU A 312 10.84 -14.00 24.08
CA GLU A 312 10.20 -14.04 22.77
C GLU A 312 10.12 -12.66 22.12
N TRP A 313 10.40 -11.58 22.86
CA TRP A 313 10.37 -10.21 22.33
C TRP A 313 11.39 -9.99 21.23
N GLN A 314 12.57 -10.61 21.33
CA GLN A 314 13.59 -10.56 20.28
C GLN A 314 13.07 -11.13 18.97
N ASN A 315 12.29 -12.22 19.03
CA ASN A 315 11.67 -12.81 17.85
C ASN A 315 10.62 -11.86 17.24
N LEU A 316 9.76 -11.25 18.05
CA LEU A 316 8.83 -10.22 17.56
C LEU A 316 9.56 -9.04 16.90
N ILE A 317 10.62 -8.53 17.53
CA ILE A 317 11.41 -7.41 17.00
C ILE A 317 12.00 -7.77 15.63
N HIS A 318 12.54 -8.98 15.50
CA HIS A 318 13.08 -9.49 14.23
C HIS A 318 11.99 -9.63 13.15
N LEU A 319 10.85 -10.24 13.47
CA LEU A 319 9.77 -10.47 12.51
C LEU A 319 9.15 -9.17 11.97
N TYR A 320 9.04 -8.15 12.82
CA TYR A 320 8.51 -6.82 12.45
C TYR A 320 9.60 -5.81 12.10
N GLN A 321 10.87 -6.23 11.99
CA GLN A 321 12.04 -5.40 11.65
C GLN A 321 12.09 -4.08 12.43
N GLY A 322 11.77 -4.15 13.73
CA GLY A 322 11.77 -2.99 14.61
C GLY A 322 10.83 -1.84 14.24
N ASN A 323 9.81 -2.09 13.41
CA ASN A 323 8.85 -1.05 13.03
C ASN A 323 7.95 -0.65 14.22
N PRO A 324 8.04 0.59 14.72
CA PRO A 324 7.34 0.99 15.95
C PRO A 324 5.82 0.93 15.84
N LEU A 325 5.26 1.27 14.66
CA LEU A 325 3.82 1.22 14.46
C LEU A 325 3.30 -0.22 14.44
N TYR A 326 3.98 -1.11 13.72
CA TYR A 326 3.59 -2.52 13.66
C TYR A 326 3.67 -3.16 15.05
N LEU A 327 4.78 -2.97 15.75
CA LEU A 327 4.97 -3.53 17.09
C LEU A 327 3.95 -2.99 18.10
N ARG A 328 3.53 -1.72 17.98
CA ARG A 328 2.44 -1.18 18.82
C ARG A 328 1.08 -1.81 18.51
N ILE A 329 0.76 -2.07 17.24
CA ILE A 329 -0.49 -2.76 16.84
C ILE A 329 -0.48 -4.20 17.36
N VAL A 330 0.65 -4.90 17.21
CA VAL A 330 0.83 -6.28 17.66
C VAL A 330 0.75 -6.36 19.18
N ALA A 331 1.47 -5.51 19.90
CA ALA A 331 1.45 -5.47 21.37
C ALA A 331 0.03 -5.33 21.92
N LYS A 332 -0.76 -4.39 21.37
CA LYS A 332 -2.18 -4.22 21.73
C LYS A 332 -3.04 -5.45 21.40
N THR A 333 -2.74 -6.11 20.28
CA THR A 333 -3.46 -7.31 19.85
C THR A 333 -3.15 -8.49 20.79
N ILE A 334 -1.88 -8.68 21.17
CA ILE A 334 -1.46 -9.71 22.13
C ILE A 334 -2.09 -9.46 23.50
N ALA A 335 -2.02 -8.22 24.00
CA ALA A 335 -2.64 -7.85 25.27
C ALA A 335 -4.16 -8.12 25.28
N LYS A 336 -4.85 -7.80 24.18
CA LYS A 336 -6.31 -7.91 24.10
C LYS A 336 -6.84 -9.32 23.80
N LEU A 337 -6.21 -10.06 22.90
CA LEU A 337 -6.72 -11.34 22.40
C LEU A 337 -6.02 -12.56 23.02
N PHE A 338 -4.77 -12.40 23.44
CA PHE A 338 -3.93 -13.49 23.96
C PHE A 338 -3.57 -13.25 25.44
N ASN A 339 -4.28 -12.34 26.12
CA ASN A 339 -4.06 -11.99 27.53
C ASN A 339 -2.58 -11.67 27.86
N GLY A 340 -1.86 -11.07 26.91
CA GLY A 340 -0.44 -10.73 27.06
C GLY A 340 0.53 -11.89 26.79
N ASN A 341 0.08 -13.06 26.33
CA ASN A 341 0.94 -14.19 26.00
C ASN A 341 1.55 -14.09 24.59
N VAL A 342 2.84 -13.75 24.51
CA VAL A 342 3.57 -13.60 23.25
C VAL A 342 3.81 -14.94 22.55
N ALA A 343 4.12 -16.01 23.30
CA ALA A 343 4.39 -17.32 22.73
C ALA A 343 3.15 -17.91 22.05
N GLU A 344 1.97 -17.73 22.64
CA GLU A 344 0.69 -18.17 22.07
C GLU A 344 0.36 -17.45 20.76
N PHE A 345 0.66 -16.15 20.68
CA PHE A 345 0.52 -15.39 19.45
C PHE A 345 1.50 -15.88 18.36
N LEU A 346 2.79 -16.04 18.71
CA LEU A 346 3.80 -16.53 17.76
C LEU A 346 3.48 -17.95 17.24
N ALA A 347 2.83 -18.79 18.04
CA ALA A 347 2.39 -20.11 17.64
C ALA A 347 1.33 -20.11 16.51
N GLN A 348 0.61 -18.99 16.31
CA GLN A 348 -0.37 -18.87 15.22
C GLN A 348 0.29 -18.74 13.84
N LYS A 349 1.59 -18.40 13.76
CA LYS A 349 2.35 -18.22 12.51
C LYS A 349 1.71 -17.23 11.53
N SER A 350 1.05 -16.19 12.05
CA SER A 350 0.49 -15.11 11.24
C SER A 350 0.90 -13.76 11.80
N LEU A 351 1.64 -13.00 11.00
CA LEU A 351 2.19 -11.68 11.29
C LEU A 351 1.34 -10.57 10.65
N VAL A 352 0.58 -10.89 9.60
CA VAL A 352 -0.09 -9.87 8.79
C VAL A 352 -1.61 -9.92 8.96
N PHE A 353 -2.16 -8.93 9.68
CA PHE A 353 -3.59 -8.83 9.96
C PHE A 353 -4.04 -7.38 10.17
N GLY A 354 -5.35 -7.14 10.06
CA GLY A 354 -5.99 -5.86 10.43
C GLY A 354 -5.34 -4.64 9.78
N GLU A 355 -4.95 -3.66 10.61
CA GLU A 355 -4.32 -2.42 10.17
C GLU A 355 -2.96 -2.64 9.49
N ILE A 356 -2.19 -3.65 9.90
CA ILE A 356 -0.89 -3.96 9.29
C ILE A 356 -1.06 -4.36 7.84
N ALA A 357 -2.05 -5.21 7.55
CA ALA A 357 -2.37 -5.63 6.18
C ALA A 357 -2.76 -4.43 5.30
N GLN A 358 -3.49 -3.45 5.85
CA GLN A 358 -3.87 -2.23 5.12
C GLN A 358 -2.65 -1.34 4.82
N LEU A 359 -1.74 -1.17 5.79
CA LEU A 359 -0.52 -0.39 5.59
C LEU A 359 0.39 -1.00 4.52
N LEU A 360 0.54 -2.33 4.52
CA LEU A 360 1.28 -3.06 3.49
C LEU A 360 0.58 -3.02 2.13
N ALA A 361 -0.75 -3.12 2.11
CA ALA A 361 -1.54 -3.01 0.88
C ALA A 361 -1.37 -1.66 0.19
N ASN A 362 -1.33 -0.57 0.96
CA ASN A 362 -1.09 0.77 0.41
C ASN A 362 0.29 0.88 -0.24
N SER A 363 1.34 0.34 0.40
CA SER A 363 2.68 0.32 -0.19
C SER A 363 2.76 -0.58 -1.42
N PHE A 364 2.14 -1.76 -1.37
CA PHE A 364 2.19 -2.73 -2.46
C PHE A 364 1.39 -2.29 -3.69
N ALA A 365 0.27 -1.57 -3.52
CA ALA A 365 -0.53 -1.06 -4.65
C ALA A 365 0.22 -0.06 -5.54
N ARG A 366 1.35 0.47 -5.05
CA ARG A 366 2.21 1.40 -5.80
C ARG A 366 3.18 0.71 -6.75
N LEU A 367 3.39 -0.59 -6.58
CA LEU A 367 4.38 -1.34 -7.34
C LEU A 367 3.94 -1.58 -8.77
N SER A 368 4.89 -1.52 -9.70
CA SER A 368 4.69 -1.99 -11.07
C SER A 368 4.49 -3.51 -11.12
N ASP A 369 3.92 -4.00 -12.22
CA ASP A 369 3.70 -5.44 -12.41
C ASP A 369 5.00 -6.24 -12.29
N LEU A 370 6.10 -5.72 -12.84
CA LEU A 370 7.42 -6.32 -12.76
C LEU A 370 7.92 -6.43 -11.31
N GLU A 371 7.77 -5.38 -10.52
CA GLU A 371 8.16 -5.39 -9.11
C GLU A 371 7.33 -6.38 -8.31
N GLN A 372 6.02 -6.48 -8.58
CA GLN A 372 5.16 -7.48 -7.95
C GLN A 372 5.58 -8.90 -8.33
N GLU A 373 5.90 -9.15 -9.60
CA GLU A 373 6.42 -10.44 -10.08
C GLU A 373 7.73 -10.83 -9.36
N ILE A 374 8.68 -9.90 -9.23
CA ILE A 374 9.93 -10.11 -8.49
C ILE A 374 9.65 -10.43 -7.02
N LEU A 375 8.76 -9.68 -6.36
CA LEU A 375 8.41 -9.96 -4.97
C LEU A 375 7.77 -11.34 -4.79
N TYR A 376 6.83 -11.73 -5.66
CA TYR A 376 6.21 -13.05 -5.61
C TYR A 376 7.24 -14.17 -5.78
N TRP A 377 8.23 -13.96 -6.64
CA TRP A 377 9.31 -14.91 -6.81
C TRP A 377 10.20 -15.01 -5.56
N LEU A 378 10.71 -13.88 -5.05
CA LEU A 378 11.50 -13.86 -3.82
C LEU A 378 10.74 -14.50 -2.63
N ALA A 379 9.42 -14.33 -2.57
CA ALA A 379 8.58 -14.92 -1.53
C ALA A 379 8.44 -16.44 -1.67
N SER A 380 8.39 -16.94 -2.92
CA SER A 380 8.32 -18.37 -3.23
C SER A 380 9.62 -19.11 -2.88
N GLU A 381 10.76 -18.52 -3.21
CA GLU A 381 12.08 -19.10 -2.92
C GLU A 381 12.40 -19.08 -1.42
N GLY A 382 11.94 -18.02 -0.74
CA GLY A 382 11.96 -17.91 0.72
C GLY A 382 13.35 -17.81 1.36
N THR A 383 14.40 -17.64 0.55
CA THR A 383 15.79 -17.46 0.99
C THR A 383 16.42 -16.24 0.30
N ALA A 384 17.65 -15.87 0.70
CA ALA A 384 18.36 -14.76 0.10
C ALA A 384 18.97 -15.18 -1.24
N ILE A 385 18.82 -14.35 -2.28
CA ILE A 385 19.08 -14.77 -3.67
C ILE A 385 19.97 -13.76 -4.38
N SER A 386 20.92 -14.25 -5.16
CA SER A 386 21.84 -13.41 -5.94
C SER A 386 21.19 -12.86 -7.22
N LEU A 387 21.75 -11.77 -7.75
CA LEU A 387 21.30 -11.21 -9.04
C LEU A 387 21.43 -12.23 -10.20
N SER A 388 22.47 -13.06 -10.20
CA SER A 388 22.68 -14.10 -11.20
C SER A 388 21.62 -15.20 -11.11
N GLN A 389 21.27 -15.65 -9.90
CA GLN A 389 20.19 -16.61 -9.70
C GLN A 389 18.84 -16.02 -10.10
N ILE A 390 18.57 -14.75 -9.76
CA ILE A 390 17.39 -14.01 -10.25
C ILE A 390 17.35 -13.99 -11.79
N GLN A 391 18.48 -13.93 -12.49
CA GLN A 391 18.51 -13.92 -13.96
C GLN A 391 18.39 -15.32 -14.60
N GLU A 392 18.96 -16.33 -13.96
CA GLU A 392 19.01 -17.71 -14.48
C GLU A 392 17.74 -18.49 -14.14
N GLU A 393 17.20 -18.29 -12.93
CA GLU A 393 16.09 -19.08 -12.39
C GLU A 393 14.73 -18.40 -12.56
N ILE A 394 14.69 -17.07 -12.75
CA ILE A 394 13.43 -16.39 -13.06
C ILE A 394 13.13 -16.54 -14.56
N PRO A 395 12.00 -17.16 -14.95
CA PRO A 395 11.58 -17.32 -16.34
C PRO A 395 10.95 -16.01 -16.88
N LEU A 396 11.62 -14.89 -16.62
CA LEU A 396 11.24 -13.57 -17.10
C LEU A 396 12.28 -13.17 -18.16
N SER A 397 11.84 -12.98 -19.40
CA SER A 397 12.67 -12.33 -20.44
C SER A 397 12.77 -10.82 -20.13
N ILE A 398 13.35 -10.48 -18.99
CA ILE A 398 13.60 -9.10 -18.58
C ILE A 398 14.97 -8.69 -19.12
N TYR A 399 15.01 -7.54 -19.75
CA TYR A 399 16.29 -6.91 -20.07
C TYR A 399 17.05 -6.63 -18.77
N PRO A 400 18.32 -7.04 -18.59
CA PRO A 400 19.05 -6.91 -17.33
C PRO A 400 18.97 -5.52 -16.67
N GLY A 401 18.94 -4.45 -17.46
CA GLY A 401 18.73 -3.09 -16.96
C GLY A 401 17.39 -2.87 -16.25
N GLN A 402 16.29 -3.42 -16.79
CA GLN A 402 14.96 -3.31 -16.17
C GLN A 402 14.86 -4.07 -14.85
N LEU A 403 15.57 -5.20 -14.73
CA LEU A 403 15.65 -5.95 -13.47
C LEU A 403 16.36 -5.13 -12.39
N ILE A 404 17.49 -4.51 -12.75
CA ILE A 404 18.24 -3.65 -11.83
C ILE A 404 17.37 -2.45 -11.40
N GLU A 405 16.71 -1.78 -12.33
CA GLU A 405 15.80 -0.66 -12.03
C GLU A 405 14.64 -1.08 -11.10
N ALA A 406 14.09 -2.28 -11.30
CA ALA A 406 13.04 -2.82 -10.45
C ALA A 406 13.55 -3.18 -9.05
N LEU A 407 14.72 -3.80 -8.93
CA LEU A 407 15.35 -4.11 -7.64
C LEU A 407 15.71 -2.83 -6.88
N GLU A 408 16.25 -1.81 -7.56
CA GLU A 408 16.53 -0.51 -6.97
C GLU A 408 15.24 0.16 -6.46
N SER A 409 14.17 0.13 -7.27
CA SER A 409 12.86 0.66 -6.91
C SER A 409 12.27 -0.04 -5.67
N LEU A 410 12.37 -1.37 -5.58
CA LEU A 410 11.95 -2.15 -4.42
C LEU A 410 12.79 -1.83 -3.16
N GLN A 411 14.10 -1.66 -3.32
CA GLN A 411 15.00 -1.29 -2.23
C GLN A 411 14.66 0.10 -1.69
N GLN A 412 14.46 1.09 -2.57
CA GLN A 412 14.09 2.45 -2.18
C GLN A 412 12.80 2.48 -1.36
N ARG A 413 11.84 1.61 -1.70
CA ARG A 413 10.56 1.44 -0.98
C ARG A 413 10.66 0.65 0.32
N SER A 414 11.86 0.21 0.71
CA SER A 414 12.12 -0.64 1.89
C SER A 414 11.35 -1.97 1.87
N LEU A 415 11.16 -2.55 0.69
CA LEU A 415 10.45 -3.82 0.52
C LEU A 415 11.38 -5.02 0.38
N ILE A 416 12.65 -4.77 0.03
CA ILE A 416 13.72 -5.78 -0.01
C ILE A 416 14.92 -5.28 0.81
N GLU A 417 15.69 -6.23 1.30
CA GLU A 417 16.98 -6.01 1.96
C GLU A 417 18.11 -6.52 1.07
N THR A 418 19.24 -5.82 1.09
CA THR A 418 20.45 -6.21 0.39
C THR A 418 21.51 -6.57 1.41
N SER A 419 22.03 -7.80 1.32
CA SER A 419 23.17 -8.25 2.11
C SER A 419 24.32 -8.63 1.20
N SER A 420 25.54 -8.67 1.74
CA SER A 420 26.71 -9.13 1.02
C SER A 420 27.25 -10.38 1.71
N ILE A 421 27.29 -11.49 0.99
CA ILE A 421 27.90 -12.74 1.46
C ILE A 421 28.89 -13.17 0.37
N ASN A 422 30.15 -13.42 0.75
CA ASN A 422 31.21 -13.84 -0.18
C ASN A 422 31.35 -12.92 -1.42
N GLU A 423 31.28 -11.60 -1.21
CA GLU A 423 31.32 -10.56 -2.27
C GLU A 423 30.15 -10.59 -3.27
N GLN A 424 29.15 -11.45 -3.06
CA GLN A 424 27.92 -11.49 -3.83
C GLN A 424 26.82 -10.70 -3.12
N SER A 425 26.10 -9.88 -3.89
CA SER A 425 24.91 -9.17 -3.41
C SER A 425 23.72 -10.13 -3.40
N LEU A 426 23.15 -10.33 -2.21
CA LEU A 426 21.96 -11.15 -2.00
C LEU A 426 20.77 -10.27 -1.62
N PHE A 427 19.64 -10.55 -2.25
CA PHE A 427 18.36 -9.88 -2.03
C PHE A 427 17.45 -10.77 -1.20
N LEU A 428 16.85 -10.19 -0.16
CA LEU A 428 15.96 -10.88 0.77
C LEU A 428 14.68 -10.08 0.98
N LEU A 429 13.56 -10.76 1.21
CA LEU A 429 12.36 -10.14 1.75
C LEU A 429 12.40 -10.07 3.28
N PRO A 430 12.08 -8.91 3.88
CA PRO A 430 11.77 -8.85 5.30
C PRO A 430 10.65 -9.84 5.67
N PRO A 431 10.68 -10.50 6.84
CA PRO A 431 9.73 -11.57 7.18
C PRO A 431 8.26 -11.19 7.05
N ILE A 432 7.90 -9.98 7.49
CA ILE A 432 6.54 -9.46 7.37
C ILE A 432 6.12 -9.21 5.91
N ILE A 433 7.05 -8.77 5.06
CA ILE A 433 6.81 -8.56 3.64
C ILE A 433 6.66 -9.91 2.96
N GLN A 434 7.53 -10.87 3.27
CA GLN A 434 7.46 -12.23 2.77
C GLN A 434 6.09 -12.86 3.07
N GLU A 435 5.61 -12.79 4.31
CA GLU A 435 4.28 -13.32 4.66
C GLU A 435 3.16 -12.61 3.88
N TYR A 436 3.19 -11.27 3.81
CA TYR A 436 2.17 -10.51 3.11
C TYR A 436 2.13 -10.86 1.61
N VAL A 437 3.29 -10.93 0.98
CA VAL A 437 3.44 -11.25 -0.45
C VAL A 437 3.01 -12.69 -0.73
N THR A 438 3.41 -13.65 0.10
CA THR A 438 2.97 -15.06 -0.01
C THR A 438 1.45 -15.19 0.14
N ASN A 439 0.85 -14.53 1.14
CA ASN A 439 -0.60 -14.55 1.31
C ASN A 439 -1.33 -13.94 0.13
N LYS A 440 -0.81 -12.83 -0.42
CA LYS A 440 -1.37 -12.18 -1.60
C LYS A 440 -1.23 -13.05 -2.85
N PHE A 441 -0.10 -13.71 -3.02
CA PHE A 441 0.15 -14.66 -4.10
C PHE A 441 -0.81 -15.85 -4.03
N ILE A 442 -0.96 -16.45 -2.84
CA ILE A 442 -1.92 -17.52 -2.60
C ILE A 442 -3.35 -17.06 -2.90
N ALA A 443 -3.74 -15.85 -2.46
CA ALA A 443 -5.06 -15.29 -2.77
C ALA A 443 -5.28 -15.08 -4.28
N GLN A 444 -4.24 -14.65 -5.00
CA GLN A 444 -4.28 -14.45 -6.44
C GLN A 444 -4.39 -15.79 -7.20
N ILE A 445 -3.69 -16.84 -6.76
CA ILE A 445 -3.74 -18.18 -7.35
C ILE A 445 -5.06 -18.89 -7.00
N SER A 446 -5.48 -18.80 -5.74
CA SER A 446 -6.69 -19.48 -5.27
C SER A 446 -7.97 -18.86 -5.78
N GLY A 447 -7.93 -17.64 -6.33
CA GLY A 447 -9.12 -16.87 -6.68
C GLY A 447 -10.03 -16.68 -5.47
N GLU A 448 -11.17 -16.03 -5.67
CA GLU A 448 -12.23 -15.89 -4.66
C GLU A 448 -12.93 -17.23 -4.29
N PHE A 449 -12.22 -18.36 -4.23
CA PHE A 449 -12.78 -19.70 -4.05
C PHE A 449 -12.74 -20.28 -2.62
N SER A 450 -12.19 -19.59 -1.61
CA SER A 450 -12.02 -20.20 -0.28
C SER A 450 -13.07 -19.85 0.79
N ALA A 451 -14.05 -18.96 0.51
CA ALA A 451 -15.15 -18.72 1.47
C ALA A 451 -16.30 -19.76 1.35
N GLN A 452 -16.45 -20.43 0.20
CA GLN A 452 -17.54 -21.41 -0.02
C GLN A 452 -17.07 -22.87 -0.03
N ALA A 453 -15.77 -23.15 -0.20
CA ALA A 453 -15.25 -24.51 -0.32
C ALA A 453 -15.21 -25.33 0.99
N ARG A 454 -15.50 -24.72 2.17
CA ARG A 454 -15.62 -25.46 3.44
C ARG A 454 -17.00 -26.08 3.69
N GLN A 455 -17.98 -25.84 2.82
CA GLN A 455 -19.31 -26.45 2.92
C GLN A 455 -19.83 -26.87 1.54
N LYS A 456 -19.49 -28.09 1.11
CA LYS A 456 -20.33 -29.05 0.35
C LYS A 456 -19.47 -30.01 -0.47
N LYS A 457 -19.30 -31.23 0.04
CA LYS A 457 -19.27 -32.43 -0.81
C LYS A 457 -20.21 -33.46 -0.20
N ARG A 458 -21.44 -33.46 -0.70
CA ARG A 458 -22.39 -34.58 -0.58
C ARG A 458 -23.14 -34.69 -1.90
N PHE A 459 -23.02 -35.87 -2.49
CA PHE A 459 -23.87 -36.50 -3.52
C PHE A 459 -23.72 -36.17 -5.01
N LEU A 460 -23.35 -37.27 -5.71
CA LEU A 460 -24.00 -37.95 -6.85
C LEU A 460 -23.69 -37.58 -8.30
N ALA A 461 -23.19 -38.63 -8.96
CA ALA A 461 -23.16 -38.96 -10.37
C ALA A 461 -24.49 -38.76 -11.13
N LYS A 462 -24.39 -38.48 -12.44
CA LYS A 462 -24.82 -39.39 -13.51
C LYS A 462 -24.37 -38.92 -14.91
N LYS A 463 -24.10 -39.93 -15.75
CA LYS A 463 -23.68 -39.94 -17.16
C LYS A 463 -24.63 -39.22 -18.12
N GLY A 464 -24.04 -38.69 -19.19
CA GLY A 464 -24.68 -38.47 -20.50
C GLY A 464 -23.60 -38.57 -21.58
N ALA A 465 -23.72 -39.56 -22.46
CA ALA A 465 -22.79 -39.81 -23.56
C ALA A 465 -23.08 -38.87 -24.74
N THR A 466 -22.01 -38.34 -25.35
CA THR A 466 -22.06 -37.71 -26.67
C THR A 466 -20.86 -38.18 -27.47
N SER A 467 -21.09 -38.45 -28.75
CA SER A 467 -20.19 -39.09 -29.71
C SER A 467 -18.86 -38.36 -29.88
N ILE A 468 -17.75 -39.06 -29.65
CA ILE A 468 -16.39 -38.59 -29.90
C ILE A 468 -15.96 -39.05 -31.29
N LEU A 469 -15.57 -38.08 -32.13
CA LEU A 469 -14.88 -38.32 -33.39
C LEU A 469 -13.41 -38.60 -33.09
N SER A 470 -13.00 -39.87 -33.12
CA SER A 470 -11.60 -40.26 -33.04
C SER A 470 -10.92 -40.03 -34.40
N LEU A 471 -10.36 -38.85 -34.62
CA LEU A 471 -9.34 -38.66 -35.67
C LEU A 471 -8.07 -39.38 -35.19
N GLY A 472 -7.70 -40.44 -35.90
CA GLY A 472 -6.60 -41.37 -35.57
C GLY A 472 -5.22 -40.72 -35.54
N HIS A 473 -4.95 -39.93 -34.53
CA HIS A 473 -3.62 -39.44 -34.20
C HIS A 473 -2.90 -40.42 -33.27
N LYS A 474 -1.60 -40.61 -33.49
CA LYS A 474 -0.76 -41.36 -32.54
C LYS A 474 -0.75 -40.62 -31.20
N PRO A 475 -0.76 -41.35 -30.06
CA PRO A 475 -0.76 -40.71 -28.76
C PRO A 475 0.55 -39.95 -28.54
N THR A 476 0.46 -38.74 -28.01
CA THR A 476 1.61 -37.89 -27.71
C THR A 476 2.38 -38.46 -26.52
N ARG A 477 3.66 -38.79 -26.74
CA ARG A 477 4.54 -39.36 -25.70
C ARG A 477 5.27 -38.25 -24.93
N LEU A 478 4.90 -38.07 -23.67
CA LEU A 478 5.44 -37.01 -22.81
C LEU A 478 6.90 -37.28 -22.41
N SER A 479 7.29 -38.54 -22.22
CA SER A 479 8.68 -38.97 -22.03
C SER A 479 9.62 -38.51 -23.14
N GLN A 480 9.17 -38.48 -24.40
CA GLN A 480 9.99 -38.02 -25.54
C GLN A 480 10.23 -36.50 -25.50
N TRP A 481 9.39 -35.73 -24.82
CA TRP A 481 9.59 -34.30 -24.64
C TRP A 481 10.79 -33.98 -23.74
N LEU A 482 11.12 -34.87 -22.79
CA LEU A 482 12.32 -34.78 -21.95
C LEU A 482 13.60 -35.08 -22.72
N GLU A 483 13.50 -35.84 -23.82
CA GLU A 483 14.61 -36.16 -24.74
C GLU A 483 14.71 -35.19 -25.93
N ASN A 484 13.91 -34.10 -25.91
CA ASN A 484 13.84 -33.07 -26.95
C ASN A 484 13.44 -33.60 -28.35
N GLN A 485 12.79 -34.76 -28.43
CA GLN A 485 12.20 -35.27 -29.67
C GLN A 485 10.77 -34.72 -29.83
N ILE A 486 10.52 -34.01 -30.94
CA ILE A 486 9.28 -33.24 -31.14
C ILE A 486 8.37 -33.94 -32.16
N GLU A 487 7.12 -34.21 -31.78
CA GLU A 487 6.04 -34.47 -32.74
C GLU A 487 5.55 -33.15 -33.37
N THR A 488 5.27 -33.18 -34.68
CA THR A 488 5.06 -32.01 -35.54
C THR A 488 3.90 -31.07 -35.17
N SER A 489 3.07 -31.40 -34.18
CA SER A 489 1.90 -30.60 -33.77
C SER A 489 2.06 -29.82 -32.44
N TRP A 490 3.12 -30.07 -31.67
CA TRP A 490 3.37 -29.42 -30.37
C TRP A 490 4.52 -28.41 -30.47
N GLN A 491 4.34 -27.23 -29.89
CA GLN A 491 5.33 -26.15 -29.93
C GLN A 491 5.93 -25.88 -28.53
N PRO A 492 7.23 -25.51 -28.47
CA PRO A 492 7.88 -25.05 -27.25
C PRO A 492 7.21 -23.76 -26.75
N LEU A 493 7.01 -23.64 -25.43
CA LEU A 493 6.30 -22.50 -24.82
C LEU A 493 6.91 -21.14 -25.22
N GLU A 494 8.22 -21.13 -25.45
CA GLU A 494 9.02 -19.99 -25.87
C GLU A 494 8.51 -19.39 -27.20
N ALA A 495 7.96 -20.19 -28.11
CA ALA A 495 7.40 -19.72 -29.38
C ALA A 495 6.13 -18.86 -29.21
N LEU A 496 5.38 -19.08 -28.12
CA LEU A 496 4.23 -18.25 -27.73
C LEU A 496 4.69 -16.92 -27.11
N LEU A 497 5.80 -16.95 -26.36
CA LEU A 497 6.33 -15.82 -25.60
C LEU A 497 7.02 -14.78 -26.49
N ILE A 498 7.75 -15.21 -27.54
CA ILE A 498 8.45 -14.32 -28.48
C ILE A 498 7.48 -13.39 -29.25
N ASN A 499 6.22 -13.80 -29.40
CA ASN A 499 5.29 -13.17 -30.35
C ASN A 499 4.08 -12.46 -29.69
N SER A 500 4.05 -12.30 -28.36
CA SER A 500 2.92 -11.63 -27.67
C SER A 500 3.21 -11.28 -26.20
N PRO A 501 3.45 -10.00 -25.86
CA PRO A 501 3.71 -9.57 -24.49
C PRO A 501 2.53 -9.79 -23.53
N GLU A 502 1.26 -9.71 -23.97
CA GLU A 502 0.09 -9.94 -23.11
C GLU A 502 -0.08 -11.41 -22.66
N LEU A 503 0.20 -12.38 -23.55
CA LEU A 503 0.17 -13.80 -23.20
C LEU A 503 1.33 -14.18 -22.28
N SER A 504 2.46 -13.46 -22.39
CA SER A 504 3.61 -13.65 -21.52
C SER A 504 3.28 -13.37 -20.05
N VAL A 505 2.50 -12.32 -19.76
CA VAL A 505 2.04 -12.00 -18.39
C VAL A 505 1.13 -13.10 -17.83
N ARG A 506 0.22 -13.64 -18.64
CA ARG A 506 -0.76 -14.66 -18.20
C ARG A 506 -0.14 -16.05 -17.99
N LEU A 507 0.82 -16.41 -18.83
CA LEU A 507 1.53 -17.70 -18.74
C LEU A 507 2.50 -17.74 -17.54
N ARG A 508 2.99 -16.58 -17.10
CA ARG A 508 3.91 -16.46 -15.95
C ARG A 508 3.25 -16.72 -14.59
N SER A 509 1.95 -16.48 -14.45
CA SER A 509 1.19 -16.71 -13.20
C SER A 509 0.59 -18.11 -13.07
N ALA A 510 0.65 -18.95 -14.11
CA ALA A 510 -0.18 -20.15 -14.22
C ALA A 510 0.56 -21.50 -13.98
N PHE A 511 1.88 -21.51 -13.76
CA PHE A 511 2.62 -22.75 -13.55
C PHE A 511 3.34 -22.79 -12.20
N ASN A 512 2.91 -23.73 -11.36
CA ASN A 512 3.60 -24.13 -10.12
C ASN A 512 4.54 -25.34 -10.31
N LEU A 513 4.74 -25.84 -11.54
CA LEU A 513 5.81 -26.80 -11.86
C LEU A 513 7.02 -25.99 -12.33
N ARG A 514 8.04 -25.90 -11.46
CA ARG A 514 9.28 -25.15 -11.68
C ARG A 514 10.46 -26.01 -11.23
N GLY A 515 11.38 -26.25 -12.16
CA GLY A 515 12.64 -26.97 -11.97
C GLY A 515 13.30 -27.18 -13.34
N GLU A 516 14.64 -27.30 -13.40
CA GLU A 516 15.40 -27.53 -14.65
C GLU A 516 14.92 -28.77 -15.44
N ALA A 517 14.25 -29.71 -14.77
CA ALA A 517 13.67 -30.93 -15.35
C ALA A 517 12.19 -30.79 -15.78
N THR A 518 11.62 -29.57 -15.81
CA THR A 518 10.23 -29.34 -16.23
C THR A 518 10.13 -29.01 -17.72
N VAL A 519 9.34 -29.76 -18.48
CA VAL A 519 9.09 -29.49 -19.90
C VAL A 519 7.68 -28.94 -20.10
N LYS A 520 7.57 -27.81 -20.81
CA LYS A 520 6.30 -27.11 -21.07
C LYS A 520 6.07 -26.99 -22.56
N ARG A 521 4.89 -27.42 -23.04
CA ARG A 521 4.52 -27.38 -24.45
C ARG A 521 3.09 -26.91 -24.62
N PHE A 522 2.79 -26.35 -25.79
CA PHE A 522 1.44 -25.93 -26.13
C PHE A 522 1.02 -26.41 -27.52
N LYS A 523 -0.30 -26.46 -27.71
CA LYS A 523 -0.96 -26.75 -28.98
C LYS A 523 -2.17 -25.83 -29.13
N GLN A 524 -2.39 -25.32 -30.34
CA GLN A 524 -3.64 -24.63 -30.64
C GLN A 524 -4.68 -25.67 -31.05
N VAL A 525 -5.80 -25.68 -30.33
CA VAL A 525 -6.89 -26.64 -30.52
C VAL A 525 -8.11 -25.89 -31.04
N ARG A 526 -8.65 -26.36 -32.17
CA ARG A 526 -9.93 -25.90 -32.72
C ARG A 526 -11.00 -26.88 -32.30
N LEU A 527 -12.10 -26.39 -31.72
CA LEU A 527 -13.14 -27.24 -31.15
C LEU A 527 -14.15 -27.75 -32.19
N GLY A 528 -14.05 -27.37 -33.47
CA GLY A 528 -14.98 -27.79 -34.53
C GLY A 528 -14.40 -27.66 -35.95
N GLU A 529 -15.10 -28.23 -36.94
CA GLU A 529 -14.65 -28.30 -38.34
C GLU A 529 -14.94 -27.02 -39.16
N GLN A 530 -15.84 -26.15 -38.69
CA GLN A 530 -16.18 -24.91 -39.40
C GLN A 530 -15.08 -23.85 -39.21
N SER A 531 -14.88 -23.00 -40.22
CA SER A 531 -13.84 -21.96 -40.19
C SER A 531 -14.00 -20.92 -39.07
N ASP A 532 -15.18 -20.84 -38.44
CA ASP A 532 -15.50 -19.92 -37.34
C ASP A 532 -15.53 -20.62 -35.96
N SER A 533 -15.04 -21.86 -35.89
CA SER A 533 -15.07 -22.65 -34.64
C SER A 533 -14.11 -22.05 -33.60
N PRO A 534 -14.50 -22.03 -32.32
CA PRO A 534 -13.69 -21.46 -31.26
C PRO A 534 -12.35 -22.20 -31.16
N THR A 535 -11.28 -21.40 -31.14
CA THR A 535 -9.91 -21.89 -31.00
C THR A 535 -9.38 -21.52 -29.63
N VAL A 536 -8.77 -22.47 -28.94
CA VAL A 536 -8.13 -22.30 -27.63
C VAL A 536 -6.70 -22.82 -27.66
N ILE A 537 -5.91 -22.41 -26.68
CA ILE A 537 -4.56 -22.93 -26.47
C ILE A 537 -4.65 -23.99 -25.38
N LEU A 538 -4.25 -25.22 -25.70
CA LEU A 538 -4.03 -26.29 -24.75
C LEU A 538 -2.54 -26.30 -24.36
N LEU A 539 -2.26 -26.23 -23.07
CA LEU A 539 -0.91 -26.20 -22.53
C LEU A 539 -0.73 -27.37 -21.56
N VAL A 540 0.39 -28.09 -21.72
CA VAL A 540 0.78 -29.22 -20.89
C VAL A 540 2.18 -28.99 -20.34
N ALA A 541 2.33 -29.18 -19.03
CA ALA A 541 3.61 -29.15 -18.34
C ALA A 541 3.83 -30.49 -17.62
N ILE A 542 5.03 -31.03 -17.73
CA ILE A 542 5.47 -32.27 -17.09
C ILE A 542 6.77 -32.03 -16.33
N GLU A 543 6.84 -32.57 -15.11
CA GLU A 543 8.02 -32.53 -14.25
C GLU A 543 8.32 -33.94 -13.72
N LYS A 544 9.59 -34.35 -13.74
CA LYS A 544 10.00 -35.66 -13.23
C LYS A 544 10.12 -35.60 -11.70
N GLU A 545 9.32 -36.38 -10.97
CA GLU A 545 9.38 -36.47 -9.50
C GLU A 545 10.33 -37.58 -9.03
N THR A 546 10.32 -38.74 -9.69
CA THR A 546 11.22 -39.87 -9.43
C THR A 546 11.67 -40.52 -10.74
N GLU A 547 12.43 -41.62 -10.71
CA GLU A 547 12.78 -42.35 -11.95
C GLU A 547 11.56 -42.86 -12.73
N GLN A 548 10.44 -43.13 -12.04
CA GLN A 548 9.25 -43.72 -12.67
C GLN A 548 7.99 -42.86 -12.57
N THR A 549 7.98 -41.77 -11.79
CA THR A 549 6.78 -40.93 -11.60
C THR A 549 6.97 -39.52 -12.13
N PHE A 550 5.94 -39.01 -12.78
CA PHE A 550 5.89 -37.66 -13.35
C PHE A 550 4.68 -36.90 -12.83
N LYS A 551 4.87 -35.61 -12.55
CA LYS A 551 3.81 -34.68 -12.19
C LYS A 551 3.39 -33.89 -13.41
N ILE A 552 2.09 -33.82 -13.65
CA ILE A 552 1.50 -33.26 -14.87
C ILE A 552 0.53 -32.14 -14.51
N CYS A 553 0.59 -31.06 -15.30
CA CYS A 553 -0.34 -29.94 -15.25
C CYS A 553 -0.89 -29.68 -16.65
N VAL A 554 -2.21 -29.53 -16.75
CA VAL A 554 -2.91 -29.26 -18.01
C VAL A 554 -3.80 -28.03 -17.84
N GLN A 555 -3.70 -27.11 -18.78
CA GLN A 555 -4.39 -25.83 -18.76
C GLN A 555 -4.93 -25.46 -20.15
N THR A 556 -6.07 -24.78 -20.19
CA THR A 556 -6.63 -24.18 -21.41
C THR A 556 -6.69 -22.66 -21.29
N GLN A 557 -6.31 -21.96 -22.36
CA GLN A 557 -6.24 -20.50 -22.43
C GLN A 557 -6.85 -19.94 -23.72
N PRO A 558 -7.32 -18.67 -23.72
CA PRO A 558 -7.81 -18.01 -24.93
C PRO A 558 -6.67 -17.69 -25.90
N ILE A 559 -6.99 -17.59 -27.19
CA ILE A 559 -6.06 -17.17 -28.23
C ILE A 559 -5.69 -15.67 -28.13
N LYS A 560 -4.59 -15.29 -28.81
CA LYS A 560 -3.91 -13.97 -28.78
C LYS A 560 -4.79 -12.71 -28.79
N GLN A 561 -6.01 -12.77 -29.30
CA GLN A 561 -6.91 -11.61 -29.47
C GLN A 561 -8.03 -11.55 -28.41
N GLN A 562 -8.15 -12.56 -27.55
CA GLN A 562 -9.25 -12.71 -26.59
C GLN A 562 -8.76 -12.62 -25.13
N LYS A 563 -9.53 -11.92 -24.28
CA LYS A 563 -9.21 -11.72 -22.86
C LYS A 563 -9.78 -12.81 -21.95
N THR A 564 -10.81 -13.52 -22.39
CA THR A 564 -11.52 -14.55 -21.65
C THR A 564 -11.69 -15.79 -22.51
N LEU A 565 -11.79 -16.95 -21.88
CA LEU A 565 -12.20 -18.17 -22.55
C LEU A 565 -13.65 -18.05 -23.04
N PRO A 566 -14.05 -18.84 -24.06
CA PRO A 566 -15.45 -19.04 -24.37
C PRO A 566 -16.20 -19.51 -23.11
N PRO A 567 -17.33 -18.87 -22.75
CA PRO A 567 -18.09 -19.28 -21.58
C PRO A 567 -18.54 -20.74 -21.72
N GLN A 568 -18.49 -21.49 -20.62
CA GLN A 568 -18.88 -22.90 -20.56
C GLN A 568 -17.96 -23.89 -21.29
N ILE A 569 -16.77 -23.48 -21.75
CA ILE A 569 -15.79 -24.46 -22.23
C ILE A 569 -15.42 -25.40 -21.07
N LYS A 570 -15.48 -26.70 -21.32
CA LYS A 570 -15.22 -27.76 -20.36
C LYS A 570 -13.90 -28.45 -20.71
N MET A 571 -13.05 -28.67 -19.73
CA MET A 571 -11.83 -29.47 -19.82
C MET A 571 -11.91 -30.66 -18.87
N SER A 572 -11.75 -31.87 -19.40
CA SER A 572 -11.93 -33.12 -18.66
C SER A 572 -10.72 -34.05 -18.84
N LEU A 573 -10.26 -34.64 -17.74
CA LEU A 573 -9.25 -35.70 -17.70
C LEU A 573 -9.95 -37.06 -17.76
N LEU A 574 -9.58 -37.89 -18.74
CA LEU A 574 -10.16 -39.22 -18.95
C LEU A 574 -9.08 -40.31 -18.79
N ASN A 575 -9.48 -41.49 -18.30
CA ASN A 575 -8.63 -42.68 -18.33
C ASN A 575 -8.74 -43.42 -19.68
N THR A 576 -8.05 -44.56 -19.81
CA THR A 576 -8.09 -45.41 -21.02
C THR A 576 -9.44 -46.07 -21.30
N GLN A 577 -10.37 -46.04 -20.34
CA GLN A 577 -11.74 -46.55 -20.46
C GLN A 577 -12.76 -45.42 -20.71
N ASP A 578 -12.28 -44.22 -21.06
CA ASP A 578 -13.07 -42.99 -21.26
C ASP A 578 -13.89 -42.57 -20.02
N GLU A 579 -13.46 -42.96 -18.82
CA GLU A 579 -14.05 -42.49 -17.57
C GLU A 579 -13.42 -41.16 -17.13
N THR A 580 -14.26 -40.19 -16.76
CA THR A 580 -13.82 -38.87 -16.30
C THR A 580 -13.26 -38.92 -14.89
N LEU A 581 -11.96 -38.63 -14.76
CA LEU A 581 -11.23 -38.57 -13.49
C LEU A 581 -11.31 -37.18 -12.84
N ALA A 582 -11.25 -36.11 -13.65
CA ALA A 582 -11.33 -34.72 -13.18
C ALA A 582 -11.91 -33.82 -14.27
N GLU A 583 -12.53 -32.71 -13.86
CA GLU A 583 -13.24 -31.82 -14.78
C GLU A 583 -13.29 -30.38 -14.27
N VAL A 584 -13.13 -29.42 -15.18
CA VAL A 584 -13.23 -27.98 -14.91
C VAL A 584 -13.97 -27.29 -16.05
N ILE A 585 -14.86 -26.36 -15.70
CA ILE A 585 -15.70 -25.61 -16.65
C ILE A 585 -15.43 -24.12 -16.50
N ALA A 586 -15.18 -23.42 -17.60
CA ALA A 586 -14.93 -21.98 -17.60
C ALA A 586 -16.20 -21.15 -17.39
N GLN A 587 -16.08 -20.11 -16.59
CA GLN A 587 -17.08 -19.08 -16.38
C GLN A 587 -16.86 -17.88 -17.32
N SER A 588 -17.85 -17.00 -17.41
CA SER A 588 -17.85 -15.83 -18.31
C SER A 588 -16.69 -14.83 -18.16
N LYS A 589 -15.94 -14.89 -17.04
CA LYS A 589 -14.79 -14.02 -16.76
C LYS A 589 -13.46 -14.78 -16.71
N ASP A 590 -13.47 -16.09 -16.89
CA ASP A 590 -12.26 -16.89 -16.73
C ASP A 590 -11.31 -16.62 -17.88
N ASN A 591 -10.09 -16.24 -17.54
CA ASN A 591 -8.99 -16.02 -18.48
C ASN A 591 -8.15 -17.28 -18.70
N PHE A 592 -8.37 -18.34 -17.91
CA PHE A 592 -7.89 -19.70 -18.11
C PHE A 592 -8.69 -20.70 -17.27
N ILE A 593 -8.58 -21.99 -17.59
CA ILE A 593 -9.01 -23.10 -16.71
C ILE A 593 -7.88 -24.13 -16.59
N GLN A 594 -7.73 -24.74 -15.42
CA GLN A 594 -6.64 -25.68 -15.12
C GLN A 594 -7.19 -26.92 -14.39
N LEU A 595 -6.75 -28.12 -14.80
CA LEU A 595 -7.03 -29.36 -14.08
C LEU A 595 -6.20 -29.43 -12.79
N PRO A 596 -6.70 -30.09 -11.72
CA PRO A 596 -5.88 -30.40 -10.56
C PRO A 596 -4.57 -31.09 -11.00
N TYR A 597 -3.46 -30.80 -10.31
CA TYR A 597 -2.22 -31.55 -10.54
C TYR A 597 -2.49 -33.03 -10.33
N PHE A 598 -1.98 -33.84 -11.25
CA PHE A 598 -2.00 -35.29 -11.13
C PHE A 598 -0.61 -35.82 -11.45
N SER A 599 -0.32 -36.99 -10.89
CA SER A 599 0.90 -37.73 -11.21
C SER A 599 0.54 -39.02 -11.93
N GLY A 600 1.51 -39.53 -12.69
CA GLY A 600 1.39 -40.85 -13.30
C GLY A 600 2.75 -41.49 -13.53
N GLU A 601 2.73 -42.82 -13.70
CA GLU A 601 3.92 -43.63 -13.91
C GLU A 601 4.34 -43.67 -15.39
N LEU A 602 5.63 -43.89 -15.65
CA LEU A 602 6.17 -44.15 -16.98
C LEU A 602 5.36 -45.27 -17.64
N THR A 603 4.78 -45.04 -18.83
CA THR A 603 3.84 -45.90 -19.59
C THR A 603 2.34 -45.76 -19.30
N GLU A 604 1.92 -44.99 -18.29
CA GLU A 604 0.50 -44.71 -18.10
C GLU A 604 -0.06 -43.82 -19.22
N SER A 605 -1.32 -44.05 -19.58
CA SER A 605 -2.00 -43.31 -20.65
C SER A 605 -3.23 -42.59 -20.12
N PHE A 606 -3.44 -41.36 -20.56
CA PHE A 606 -4.60 -40.56 -20.22
C PHE A 606 -5.05 -39.73 -21.42
N LYS A 607 -6.29 -39.22 -21.38
CA LYS A 607 -6.81 -38.33 -22.42
C LYS A 607 -7.28 -37.02 -21.83
N ILE A 608 -7.15 -35.95 -22.60
CA ILE A 608 -7.71 -34.64 -22.27
C ILE A 608 -8.79 -34.31 -23.29
N GLU A 609 -10.01 -34.12 -22.82
CA GLU A 609 -11.13 -33.69 -23.64
C GLU A 609 -11.42 -32.21 -23.39
N LEU A 610 -11.52 -31.43 -24.47
CA LEU A 610 -12.06 -30.07 -24.47
C LEU A 610 -13.42 -30.10 -25.17
N SER A 611 -14.47 -29.63 -24.51
CA SER A 611 -15.81 -29.60 -25.09
C SER A 611 -16.52 -28.25 -24.90
N LEU A 612 -17.29 -27.85 -25.91
CA LEU A 612 -18.08 -26.62 -25.93
C LEU A 612 -19.28 -26.81 -26.87
N GLU A 613 -20.49 -26.54 -26.37
CA GLU A 613 -21.75 -26.51 -27.15
C GLU A 613 -21.99 -27.74 -28.08
N GLY A 614 -21.61 -28.94 -27.60
CA GLY A 614 -21.80 -30.20 -28.33
C GLY A 614 -20.69 -30.56 -29.31
N GLN A 615 -19.64 -29.74 -29.41
CA GLN A 615 -18.39 -30.09 -30.08
C GLN A 615 -17.35 -30.52 -29.05
N SER A 616 -16.52 -31.52 -29.37
CA SER A 616 -15.41 -31.94 -28.51
C SER A 616 -14.16 -32.27 -29.32
N HIS A 617 -13.02 -32.00 -28.68
CA HIS A 617 -11.69 -32.34 -29.18
C HIS A 617 -10.96 -33.13 -28.10
N ILE A 618 -10.33 -34.25 -28.48
CA ILE A 618 -9.61 -35.13 -27.55
C ILE A 618 -8.15 -35.24 -27.96
N GLU A 619 -7.26 -35.09 -26.98
CA GLU A 619 -5.83 -35.38 -27.10
C GLU A 619 -5.47 -36.57 -26.21
N GLU A 620 -4.78 -37.56 -26.77
CA GLU A 620 -4.31 -38.75 -26.05
C GLU A 620 -2.82 -38.59 -25.70
N PHE A 621 -2.48 -38.90 -24.44
CA PHE A 621 -1.13 -38.78 -23.90
C PHE A 621 -0.67 -40.11 -23.33
N VAL A 622 0.63 -40.40 -23.49
CA VAL A 622 1.35 -41.50 -22.82
C VAL A 622 2.50 -40.87 -22.06
N ILE A 623 2.66 -41.18 -20.77
CA ILE A 623 3.73 -40.66 -19.91
C ILE A 623 5.06 -41.30 -20.30
#